data_AF-A0A432QBB7-F1
#
_entry.id   AF-A0A432QBB7-F1
#
_cell.length_a   1.000
_cell.length_b   1.000
_cell.length_c   1.000
_cell.angle_alpha   90.00
_cell.angle_beta   90.00
_cell.angle_gamma   90.00
#
_symmetry.space_group_name_H-M   'P 1'
#
loop_
_entity.id
_entity.type
_entity.pdbx_description
1 polymer ?
#
loop_
_entity_poly.entity_id
_entity_poly.type
_entity_poly.pdbx_seq_one_letter_code
_entity_poly.pdbx_strand_id
1 'polypeptide(L)'
;MYLARRFINNRLHYQLRESFREGNIYRHRDLLDLGDDPGRFIKYPGGSSFYIDDLFFELMQQSGFSVDYDEVEPFFLPFLEPYIKSRVAPFLYRTANRRWKRMDPATRERIIAQTHVFDRRRIYFLRFGQTDLRDLDRSPSLYKVLLDKS
;
A
#
# COMPACT_ATOMS: atom_id res chain seq x y z
N MET A 1 -0.85 16.84 3.72
CA MET A 1 0.49 17.08 4.30
C MET A 1 1.54 16.26 3.56
N TYR A 2 2.82 16.61 3.69
CA TYR A 2 3.93 15.87 3.11
C TYR A 2 5.22 16.11 3.90
N LEU A 3 6.18 15.20 3.72
CA LEU A 3 7.49 15.26 4.35
C LEU A 3 8.49 15.89 3.37
N ALA A 4 8.88 17.14 3.64
CA ALA A 4 9.89 17.86 2.88
C ALA A 4 11.31 17.46 3.34
N ARG A 5 12.25 17.46 2.41
CA ARG A 5 13.65 17.13 2.64
C ARG A 5 14.52 18.36 2.35
N ARG A 6 15.46 18.67 3.24
CA ARG A 6 16.42 19.76 3.07
C ARG A 6 17.81 19.27 3.46
N PHE A 7 18.83 19.67 2.71
CA PHE A 7 20.22 19.44 3.12
C PHE A 7 20.69 20.65 3.94
N ILE A 8 21.09 20.42 5.19
CA ILE A 8 21.63 21.43 6.11
C ILE A 8 22.92 20.86 6.68
N ASN A 9 24.03 21.61 6.61
CA ASN A 9 25.34 21.18 7.12
C ASN A 9 25.74 19.76 6.67
N ASN A 10 25.50 19.44 5.39
CA ASN A 10 25.78 18.13 4.79
C ASN A 10 24.99 16.95 5.41
N ARG A 11 23.88 17.23 6.11
CA ARG A 11 22.93 16.24 6.64
C ARG A 11 21.55 16.44 6.03
N LEU A 12 20.83 15.34 5.90
CA LEU A 12 19.45 15.36 5.42
C LEU A 12 18.52 15.65 6.59
N HIS A 13 17.86 16.79 6.55
CA HIS A 13 16.83 17.20 7.50
C HIS A 13 15.44 17.03 6.89
N TYR A 14 14.47 16.75 7.75
CA TYR A 14 13.09 16.50 7.38
C TYR A 14 12.18 17.51 8.04
N GLN A 15 11.20 17.99 7.29
CA GLN A 15 10.24 18.96 7.76
C GLN A 15 8.83 18.54 7.35
N LEU A 16 7.91 18.55 8.29
CA LEU A 16 6.51 18.29 8.01
C LEU A 16 5.87 19.57 7.46
N ARG A 17 5.21 19.45 6.30
CA ARG A 17 4.57 20.58 5.61
C ARG A 17 3.14 20.29 5.24
N GLU A 18 2.38 21.36 5.13
CA GLU A 18 1.07 21.35 4.53
C GLU A 18 1.07 22.24 3.29
N SER A 19 0.60 21.70 2.17
CA SER A 19 0.24 22.49 1.00
C SER A 19 -1.20 22.98 1.14
N PHE A 20 -1.42 24.27 0.95
CA PHE A 20 -2.75 24.87 0.97
C PHE A 20 -2.93 25.80 -0.22
N ARG A 21 -4.18 26.05 -0.59
CA ARG A 21 -4.52 26.98 -1.67
C ARG A 21 -4.82 28.35 -1.09
N GLU A 22 -4.17 29.37 -1.62
CA GLU A 22 -4.41 30.78 -1.26
C GLU A 22 -4.84 31.52 -2.53
N GLY A 23 -6.15 31.72 -2.67
CA GLY A 23 -6.76 32.21 -3.90
C GLY A 23 -6.47 31.28 -5.08
N ASN A 24 -5.69 31.77 -6.05
CA ASN A 24 -5.36 31.04 -7.27
C ASN A 24 -3.94 30.43 -7.28
N ILE A 25 -3.21 30.52 -6.16
CA ILE A 25 -1.84 30.02 -6.04
C ILE A 25 -1.80 28.92 -4.96
N TYR A 26 -1.01 27.89 -5.20
CA TYR A 26 -0.66 26.91 -4.17
C TYR A 26 0.53 27.41 -3.35
N ARG A 27 0.37 27.44 -2.03
CA ARG A 27 1.44 27.72 -1.07
C ARG A 27 1.66 26.52 -0.17
N HIS A 28 2.68 26.62 0.67
CA HIS A 28 2.91 25.67 1.74
C HIS A 28 3.23 26.42 3.04
N ARG A 29 2.95 25.77 4.16
CA ARG A 29 3.37 26.18 5.49
C ARG A 29 4.20 25.07 6.13
N ASP A 30 5.20 25.49 6.90
CA ASP A 30 6.01 24.60 7.72
C ASP A 30 5.24 24.30 9.01
N LEU A 31 4.98 23.02 9.27
CA LEU A 31 4.23 22.59 10.45
C LEU A 31 5.15 22.28 11.62
N LEU A 32 6.18 21.46 11.37
CA LEU A 32 7.16 21.06 12.38
C LEU A 32 8.49 20.66 11.73
N ASP A 33 9.61 21.03 12.37
CA ASP A 33 10.94 20.54 12.03
C ASP A 33 11.20 19.21 12.75
N LEU A 34 11.41 18.14 11.98
CA LEU A 34 11.66 16.81 12.51
C LEU A 34 13.15 16.54 12.74
N GLY A 35 14.03 17.42 12.25
CA GLY A 35 15.48 17.24 12.32
C GLY A 35 16.01 16.23 11.32
N ASP A 36 17.20 15.68 11.59
CA ASP A 36 17.88 14.68 10.76
C ASP A 36 17.43 13.24 11.04
N ASP A 37 16.79 13.01 12.20
CA ASP A 37 16.24 11.70 12.58
C ASP A 37 14.77 11.79 13.03
N PRO A 38 13.80 11.69 12.10
CA PRO A 38 12.39 11.58 12.44
C PRO A 38 12.04 10.32 13.24
N GLY A 39 12.88 9.27 13.16
CA GLY A 39 12.69 8.02 13.88
C GLY A 39 12.66 8.19 15.40
N ARG A 40 13.26 9.27 15.93
CA ARG A 40 13.25 9.60 17.36
C ARG A 40 11.85 9.74 17.98
N PHE A 41 10.85 10.07 17.17
CA PHE A 41 9.45 10.19 17.60
C PHE A 41 8.71 8.86 17.54
N ILE A 42 9.38 7.74 17.23
CA ILE A 42 8.75 6.42 17.18
C ILE A 42 9.11 5.67 18.47
N LYS A 43 8.09 5.14 19.16
CA LYS A 43 8.25 4.30 20.35
C LYS A 43 7.88 2.86 20.07
N TYR A 44 8.62 1.96 20.69
CA TYR A 44 8.48 0.51 20.53
C TYR A 44 8.16 -0.14 21.89
N PRO A 45 6.87 -0.30 22.24
CA PRO A 45 6.49 -0.85 23.55
C PRO A 45 6.76 -2.36 23.66
N GLY A 46 7.05 -3.04 22.56
CA GLY A 46 7.48 -4.44 22.52
C GLY A 46 6.85 -5.23 21.36
N GLY A 47 7.42 -6.40 21.06
CA GLY A 47 6.90 -7.28 20.00
C GLY A 47 7.07 -6.69 18.60
N SER A 48 5.96 -6.48 17.89
CA SER A 48 5.93 -5.90 16.53
C SER A 48 5.02 -4.67 16.44
N SER A 49 4.77 -4.00 17.57
CA SER A 49 4.01 -2.75 17.63
C SER A 49 4.92 -1.54 17.72
N PHE A 50 4.38 -0.41 17.28
CA PHE A 50 4.99 0.91 17.43
C PHE A 50 3.88 1.94 17.64
N TYR A 51 4.25 3.11 18.16
CA TYR A 51 3.39 4.30 18.15
C TYR A 51 4.24 5.56 18.00
N ILE A 52 3.62 6.65 17.56
CA ILE A 52 4.27 7.98 17.53
C ILE A 52 4.19 8.57 18.95
N ASP A 53 5.33 9.05 19.45
CA ASP A 53 5.51 9.69 20.75
C ASP A 53 4.58 10.90 20.91
N ASP A 54 3.92 11.02 22.06
CA ASP A 54 3.00 12.12 22.37
C ASP A 54 3.69 13.49 22.28
N LEU A 55 4.99 13.54 22.53
CA LEU A 55 5.81 14.74 22.34
C LEU A 55 5.66 15.34 20.93
N PHE A 56 5.51 14.52 19.89
CA PHE A 56 5.29 15.02 18.53
C PHE A 56 3.96 15.80 18.44
N PHE A 57 2.90 15.28 19.03
CA PHE A 57 1.57 15.90 19.00
C PHE A 57 1.53 17.16 19.87
N GLU A 58 2.22 17.15 21.02
CA GLU A 58 2.40 18.34 21.86
C GLU A 58 3.11 19.46 21.09
N LEU A 59 4.20 19.16 20.38
CA LEU A 59 4.95 20.13 19.59
C LEU A 59 4.11 20.70 18.43
N MET A 60 3.31 19.86 17.78
CA MET A 60 2.35 20.31 16.75
C MET A 60 1.31 21.26 17.35
N GLN A 61 0.74 20.91 18.50
CA GLN A 61 -0.25 21.73 19.19
C GLN A 61 0.34 23.08 19.64
N GLN A 62 1.56 23.09 20.18
CA GLN A 62 2.30 24.31 20.52
C GLN A 62 2.57 25.19 19.29
N SER A 63 2.75 24.58 18.13
CA SER A 63 2.91 25.28 16.84
C SER A 63 1.57 25.75 16.23
N GLY A 64 0.45 25.50 16.92
CA GLY A 64 -0.90 25.92 16.51
C GLY A 64 -1.61 24.95 15.57
N PHE A 65 -1.12 23.71 15.43
CA PHE A 65 -1.69 22.69 14.55
C PHE A 65 -2.17 21.48 15.36
N SER A 66 -3.42 21.06 15.12
CA SER A 66 -3.96 19.80 15.65
C SER A 66 -4.06 18.82 14.48
N VAL A 67 -3.41 17.67 14.61
CA VAL A 67 -3.38 16.62 13.60
C VAL A 67 -3.77 15.29 14.22
N ASP A 68 -4.47 14.47 13.45
CA ASP A 68 -4.86 13.13 13.88
C ASP A 68 -3.70 12.13 13.68
N TYR A 69 -3.70 11.07 14.48
CA TYR A 69 -2.68 10.02 14.42
C TYR A 69 -2.63 9.37 13.03
N ASP A 70 -3.80 9.05 12.47
CA ASP A 70 -3.93 8.39 11.17
C ASP A 70 -3.41 9.24 10.00
N GLU A 71 -3.46 10.58 10.12
CA GLU A 71 -2.91 11.49 9.11
C GLU A 71 -1.39 11.52 9.15
N VAL A 72 -0.80 11.34 10.34
CA VAL A 72 0.63 11.52 10.60
C VAL A 72 1.40 10.22 10.44
N GLU A 73 0.83 9.10 10.88
CA GLU A 73 1.46 7.77 10.86
C GLU A 73 2.15 7.46 9.52
N PRO A 74 1.53 7.68 8.35
CA PRO A 74 2.14 7.36 7.06
C PRO A 74 3.49 8.04 6.81
N PHE A 75 3.74 9.22 7.39
CA PHE A 75 4.99 9.96 7.23
C PHE A 75 6.15 9.36 8.06
N PHE A 76 5.84 8.60 9.11
CA PHE A 76 6.83 7.94 9.97
C PHE A 76 7.17 6.51 9.52
N LEU A 77 6.30 5.85 8.76
CA LEU A 77 6.52 4.49 8.23
C LEU A 77 7.89 4.27 7.54
N PRO A 78 8.46 5.23 6.78
CA PRO A 78 9.78 5.06 6.18
C PRO A 78 10.91 4.86 7.19
N PHE A 79 10.76 5.42 8.39
CA PHE A 79 11.75 5.49 9.47
C PHE A 79 11.59 4.40 10.54
N LEU A 80 10.61 3.51 10.39
CA LEU A 80 10.45 2.35 11.27
C LEU A 80 11.70 1.45 11.26
N GLU A 81 11.98 0.85 12.41
CA GLU A 81 13.01 -0.18 12.54
C GLU A 81 12.79 -1.30 11.51
N PRO A 82 13.86 -1.82 10.86
CA PRO A 82 13.73 -2.78 9.76
C PRO A 82 12.90 -4.01 10.11
N TYR A 83 13.04 -4.54 11.33
CA TYR A 83 12.27 -5.68 11.80
C TYR A 83 10.77 -5.38 11.84
N ILE A 84 10.37 -4.30 12.51
CA ILE A 84 8.95 -3.92 12.66
C ILE A 84 8.37 -3.53 11.30
N LYS A 85 9.11 -2.77 10.49
CA LYS A 85 8.72 -2.42 9.12
C LYS A 85 8.41 -3.66 8.28
N SER A 86 9.22 -4.72 8.38
CA SER A 86 8.98 -5.98 7.66
C SER A 86 7.72 -6.71 8.14
N ARG A 87 7.37 -6.61 9.42
CA ARG A 87 6.18 -7.24 10.02
C ARG A 87 4.91 -6.48 9.69
N VAL A 88 4.97 -5.15 9.60
CA VAL A 88 3.81 -4.28 9.35
C VAL A 88 3.55 -4.08 7.85
N ALA A 89 4.58 -4.09 7.00
CA ALA A 89 4.44 -3.90 5.55
C ALA A 89 3.35 -4.77 4.87
N PRO A 90 3.21 -6.08 5.18
CA PRO A 90 2.17 -6.91 4.60
C PRO A 90 0.74 -6.48 4.91
N PHE A 91 0.53 -5.60 5.89
CA PHE A 91 -0.78 -5.08 6.29
C PHE A 91 -1.06 -3.73 5.63
N LEU A 92 -0.07 -2.83 5.61
CA LEU A 92 -0.16 -1.51 4.99
C LEU A 92 -0.40 -1.58 3.48
N TYR A 93 0.26 -2.53 2.81
CA TYR A 93 0.16 -2.65 1.36
C TYR A 93 -0.96 -3.58 0.88
N ARG A 94 -1.82 -4.12 1.76
CA ARG A 94 -2.90 -5.04 1.34
C ARG A 94 -3.90 -4.40 0.39
N THR A 95 -4.16 -3.12 0.57
CA THR A 95 -5.06 -2.33 -0.28
C THR A 95 -4.32 -1.76 -1.49
N ALA A 96 -3.09 -1.29 -1.33
CA ALA A 96 -2.30 -0.68 -2.41
C ALA A 96 -1.76 -1.69 -3.43
N ASN A 97 -1.35 -2.88 -2.99
CA ASN A 97 -0.77 -3.94 -3.82
C ASN A 97 -1.76 -5.08 -4.10
N ARG A 98 -3.04 -4.78 -4.34
CA ARG A 98 -3.92 -5.72 -5.07
C ARG A 98 -3.44 -5.83 -6.52
N ARG A 99 -2.33 -6.54 -6.73
CA ARG A 99 -1.90 -7.01 -8.07
C ARG A 99 -2.95 -7.90 -8.73
N TRP A 100 -3.88 -8.43 -7.94
CA TRP A 100 -5.08 -9.07 -8.45
C TRP A 100 -5.99 -8.02 -9.10
N LYS A 101 -5.89 -7.92 -10.42
CA LYS A 101 -6.89 -7.25 -11.25
C LYS A 101 -7.99 -8.26 -11.58
N ARG A 102 -9.25 -7.84 -11.46
CA ARG A 102 -10.37 -8.62 -12.00
C ARG A 102 -10.09 -8.86 -13.49
N MET A 103 -10.33 -10.10 -13.93
CA MET A 103 -10.24 -10.41 -15.36
C MET A 103 -11.29 -9.58 -16.10
N ASP A 104 -10.87 -8.97 -17.20
CA ASP A 104 -11.75 -8.24 -18.10
C ASP A 104 -12.87 -9.16 -18.64
N PRO A 105 -14.15 -8.73 -18.64
CA PRO A 105 -15.26 -9.56 -19.09
C PRO A 105 -15.11 -10.07 -20.53
N ALA A 106 -14.61 -9.25 -21.45
CA ALA A 106 -14.42 -9.66 -22.85
C ALA A 106 -13.33 -10.74 -22.97
N THR A 107 -12.26 -10.62 -22.18
CA THR A 107 -11.23 -11.66 -22.07
C THR A 107 -11.80 -12.97 -21.52
N ARG A 108 -12.68 -12.90 -20.51
CA ARG A 108 -13.36 -14.08 -19.93
C ARG A 108 -14.22 -14.79 -20.96
N GLU A 109 -15.04 -14.05 -21.70
CA GLU A 109 -15.91 -14.60 -22.75
C GLU A 109 -15.08 -15.22 -23.87
N ARG A 110 -14.01 -14.54 -24.30
CA ARG A 110 -13.08 -15.08 -25.30
C ARG A 110 -12.50 -16.43 -24.89
N ILE A 111 -12.09 -16.58 -23.64
CA ILE A 111 -11.57 -17.86 -23.12
C ILE A 111 -12.62 -18.96 -23.22
N ILE A 112 -13.85 -18.70 -22.77
CA ILE A 112 -14.91 -19.71 -22.78
C ILE A 112 -15.32 -20.09 -24.21
N ALA A 113 -15.38 -19.10 -25.11
CA ALA A 113 -15.78 -19.30 -26.50
C ALA A 113 -14.71 -20.02 -27.34
N GLN A 114 -13.43 -19.70 -27.15
CA GLN A 114 -12.33 -20.22 -27.97
C GLN A 114 -11.72 -21.51 -27.45
N THR A 115 -11.97 -21.88 -26.18
CA THR A 115 -11.39 -23.10 -25.61
C THR A 115 -12.38 -24.26 -25.61
N HIS A 116 -11.94 -25.39 -26.15
CA HIS A 116 -12.75 -26.59 -26.20
C HIS A 116 -13.07 -27.10 -24.78
N VAL A 117 -14.31 -27.55 -24.58
CA VAL A 117 -14.81 -27.98 -23.26
C VAL A 117 -14.00 -29.15 -22.70
N PHE A 118 -13.50 -30.04 -23.56
CA PHE A 118 -12.67 -31.18 -23.14
C PHE A 118 -11.34 -30.74 -22.52
N ASP A 119 -10.64 -29.79 -23.14
CA ASP A 119 -9.35 -29.31 -22.63
C ASP A 119 -9.52 -28.53 -21.34
N ARG A 120 -10.63 -27.78 -21.21
CA ARG A 120 -11.01 -27.14 -19.94
C ARG A 120 -11.21 -28.17 -18.84
N ARG A 121 -11.99 -29.23 -19.10
CA ARG A 121 -12.20 -30.33 -18.14
C ARG A 121 -10.90 -31.00 -17.75
N ARG A 122 -10.00 -31.24 -18.71
CA ARG A 122 -8.68 -31.83 -18.48
C ARG A 122 -7.83 -30.95 -17.58
N ILE A 123 -7.69 -29.66 -17.86
CA ILE A 123 -6.92 -28.74 -17.02
C ILE A 123 -7.53 -28.63 -15.63
N TYR A 124 -8.86 -28.55 -15.53
CA TYR A 124 -9.55 -28.48 -14.27
C TYR A 124 -9.28 -29.73 -13.41
N PHE A 125 -9.42 -30.92 -14.02
CA PHE A 125 -9.11 -32.19 -13.36
C PHE A 125 -7.63 -32.28 -12.95
N LEU A 126 -6.69 -31.90 -13.81
CA LEU A 126 -5.27 -31.91 -13.49
C LEU A 126 -4.91 -30.97 -12.33
N ARG A 127 -5.69 -29.90 -12.12
CA ARG A 127 -5.45 -28.94 -11.04
C ARG A 127 -6.12 -29.31 -9.72
N PHE A 128 -7.33 -29.87 -9.77
CA PHE A 128 -8.15 -30.09 -8.57
C PHE A 128 -8.40 -31.57 -8.24
N GLY A 129 -8.02 -32.50 -9.12
CA GLY A 129 -8.21 -33.95 -8.93
C GLY A 129 -9.67 -34.41 -8.99
N GLN A 130 -10.61 -33.50 -9.22
CA GLN A 130 -12.04 -33.77 -9.33
C GLN A 130 -12.63 -32.97 -10.49
N THR A 131 -13.72 -33.47 -11.06
CA THR A 131 -14.44 -32.80 -12.16
C THR A 131 -15.83 -32.41 -11.68
N ASP A 132 -15.96 -31.30 -10.96
CA ASP A 132 -17.27 -30.67 -10.80
C ASP A 132 -17.54 -29.78 -12.02
N LEU A 133 -18.44 -30.27 -12.89
CA LEU A 133 -18.83 -29.59 -14.12
C LEU A 133 -19.57 -28.27 -13.86
N ARG A 134 -20.14 -28.07 -12.66
CA ARG A 134 -20.89 -26.85 -12.30
C ARG A 134 -19.97 -25.64 -12.11
N ASP A 135 -18.73 -25.89 -11.71
CA ASP A 135 -17.75 -24.86 -11.40
C ASP A 135 -16.69 -24.66 -12.50
N LEU A 136 -16.80 -25.40 -13.62
CA LEU A 136 -15.85 -25.36 -14.71
C LEU A 136 -15.64 -23.92 -15.23
N ASP A 137 -16.72 -23.18 -15.50
CA ASP A 137 -16.65 -21.83 -16.08
C ASP A 137 -16.49 -20.70 -15.04
N ARG A 138 -16.41 -21.05 -13.75
CA ARG A 138 -16.11 -20.09 -12.67
C ARG A 138 -14.63 -19.75 -12.58
N SER A 139 -13.77 -20.56 -13.20
CA SER A 139 -12.30 -20.41 -13.15
C SER A 139 -11.65 -20.16 -14.52
N PRO A 140 -12.07 -19.10 -15.27
CA PRO A 140 -11.58 -18.85 -16.63
C PRO A 140 -10.07 -18.55 -16.69
N SER A 141 -9.46 -18.09 -15.59
CA SER A 141 -8.01 -17.86 -15.50
C SER A 141 -7.17 -19.11 -15.73
N LEU A 142 -7.70 -20.30 -15.44
CA LEU A 142 -7.01 -21.57 -15.64
C LEU A 142 -6.84 -21.91 -17.12
N TYR A 143 -7.83 -21.53 -17.93
CA TYR A 143 -7.90 -21.91 -19.34
C TYR A 143 -7.22 -20.90 -20.25
N LYS A 144 -6.69 -19.80 -19.72
CA LYS A 144 -5.92 -18.83 -20.50
C LYS A 144 -4.76 -19.48 -21.25
N VAL A 145 -4.17 -20.55 -20.69
CA VAL A 145 -3.06 -21.28 -21.32
C VAL A 145 -3.46 -22.06 -22.58
N LEU A 146 -4.76 -22.26 -22.80
CA LEU A 146 -5.33 -22.93 -23.97
C LEU A 146 -5.66 -21.97 -25.11
N LEU A 147 -5.64 -20.66 -24.86
CA LEU A 147 -5.79 -19.67 -25.93
C LEU A 147 -4.67 -19.86 -26.95
N ASP A 148 -5.04 -19.77 -28.23
CA ASP A 148 -4.13 -19.84 -29.38
C ASP A 148 -3.40 -21.19 -29.55
N LYS A 149 -3.88 -22.25 -28.88
CA LYS A 149 -3.33 -23.62 -28.96
C LYS A 149 -4.27 -24.65 -29.60
N SER A 150 -5.33 -24.18 -30.26
CA SER A 150 -6.32 -25.02 -30.97
C SER A 150 -5.91 -25.24 -32.41
#